data_AF-A0A661Q799-F1
#
_entry.id   AF-A0A661Q799-F1
#
_cell.length_a   1.000
_cell.length_b   1.000
_cell.length_c   1.000
_cell.angle_alpha   90.00
_cell.angle_beta   90.00
_cell.angle_gamma   90.00
#
_symmetry.space_group_name_H-M   'P 1'
#
loop_
_entity.id
_entity.type
_entity.pdbx_description
1 polymer ?
#
loop_
_entity_poly.entity_id
_entity_poly.type
_entity_poly.pdbx_seq_one_letter_code
_entity_poly.pdbx_strand_id
1 'polypeptide(L)' 'MRLTLHDIIKFRGDRLFNGAVSIDWFLTDGEKRRKAAESFVFHGPKYHGVTQDDIGHAHGHRLQDTASFARK' A
#
# COMPACT_ATOMS: atom_id res chain seq x y z
N MET A 1 5.10 -0.45 -38.00
CA MET A 1 5.73 -1.41 -37.06
C MET A 1 4.69 -1.79 -36.03
N ARG A 2 4.49 -3.08 -35.72
CA ARG A 2 3.46 -3.54 -34.78
C ARG A 2 4.10 -3.66 -33.39
N LEU A 3 3.59 -2.91 -32.41
CA LEU A 3 4.04 -3.02 -31.01
C LEU A 3 3.39 -4.25 -30.36
N THR A 4 4.16 -4.96 -29.54
CA THR A 4 3.69 -6.04 -28.68
C THR A 4 3.54 -5.53 -27.25
N LEU A 5 2.81 -6.27 -26.42
CA LEU A 5 2.57 -5.89 -25.02
C LEU A 5 3.88 -5.72 -24.23
N HIS A 6 4.89 -6.55 -24.51
CA HIS A 6 6.20 -6.49 -23.85
C HIS A 6 6.98 -5.21 -24.20
N ASP A 7 6.72 -4.61 -25.36
CA ASP A 7 7.33 -3.34 -25.75
C ASP A 7 6.81 -2.16 -24.92
N ILE A 8 5.62 -2.33 -24.33
CA ILE A 8 4.89 -1.28 -23.59
C ILE A 8 4.96 -1.52 -22.08
N ILE A 9 4.82 -2.78 -21.65
CA ILE A 9 4.79 -3.16 -20.24
C ILE A 9 6.18 -3.59 -19.78
N LYS A 10 6.74 -2.82 -18.84
CA LYS A 10 8.00 -3.16 -18.16
C LYS A 10 7.78 -3.44 -16.69
N PHE A 11 8.44 -4.47 -16.19
CA PHE A 11 8.46 -4.78 -14.77
C PHE A 11 9.30 -3.74 -14.00
N ARG A 12 8.72 -3.15 -12.95
CA ARG A 12 9.41 -2.20 -12.05
C ARG A 12 10.21 -2.97 -10.98
N GLY A 13 11.30 -3.61 -11.41
CA GLY A 13 12.18 -4.36 -10.50
C GLY A 13 12.80 -3.53 -9.39
N ASP A 14 12.95 -2.22 -9.61
CA ASP A 14 13.38 -1.25 -8.60
C ASP A 14 12.37 -1.05 -7.44
N ARG A 15 11.14 -1.54 -7.60
CA ARG A 15 10.06 -1.58 -6.60
C ARG A 15 9.78 -3.01 -6.08
N LEU A 16 10.60 -3.99 -6.45
CA LEU A 16 10.47 -5.36 -5.95
C LEU A 16 11.20 -5.47 -4.60
N PHE A 17 10.46 -5.80 -3.54
CA PHE A 17 11.02 -6.04 -2.20
C PHE A 17 11.39 -7.51 -1.94
N ASN A 18 11.72 -8.27 -2.99
CA ASN A 18 12.10 -9.69 -2.91
C ASN A 18 11.14 -10.58 -2.08
N GLY A 19 9.85 -10.25 -2.08
CA GLY A 19 8.80 -11.02 -1.44
C GLY A 19 8.29 -10.49 -0.10
N ALA A 20 9.03 -9.62 0.60
CA ALA A 20 8.56 -9.06 1.88
C ALA A 20 9.18 -7.69 2.19
N VAL A 21 8.38 -6.82 2.81
CA VAL A 21 8.87 -5.59 3.44
C VAL A 21 9.30 -5.91 4.87
N SER A 22 10.48 -5.42 5.29
CA SER A 22 10.96 -5.56 6.67
C SER A 22 10.73 -4.29 7.48
N ILE A 23 10.25 -4.43 8.71
CA ILE A 23 10.07 -3.30 9.64
C ILE A 23 11.40 -2.69 10.10
N ASP A 24 12.47 -3.49 10.12
CA ASP A 24 13.81 -3.05 10.52
C ASP A 24 14.33 -1.90 9.62
N TRP A 25 13.95 -1.89 8.34
CA TRP A 25 14.34 -0.84 7.39
C TRP A 25 13.92 0.55 7.84
N PHE A 26 12.89 0.67 8.69
CA PHE A 26 12.50 1.95 9.26
C PHE A 26 13.66 2.64 9.99
N LEU A 27 14.51 1.85 10.65
CA LEU A 27 15.67 2.30 11.42
C LEU A 27 16.98 2.14 10.65
N THR A 28 17.09 1.12 9.80
CA THR A 28 18.38 0.70 9.22
C THR A 28 18.58 1.08 7.75
N ASP A 29 17.52 1.38 6.99
CA ASP A 29 17.61 1.60 5.54
C ASP A 29 16.58 2.64 5.04
N GLY A 30 17.01 3.91 5.02
CA GLY A 30 16.15 5.04 4.65
C GLY A 30 15.60 4.99 3.23
N GLU A 31 16.35 4.44 2.27
CA GLU A 31 15.92 4.32 0.87
C GLU A 31 14.88 3.21 0.72
N LYS A 32 15.10 2.03 1.32
CA LYS A 32 14.08 0.98 1.34
C LYS A 32 12.82 1.42 2.08
N ARG A 33 12.96 2.12 3.21
CA ARG A 33 11.84 2.72 3.94
C ARG A 33 11.01 3.65 3.05
N ARG A 34 11.66 4.57 2.34
CA ARG A 34 10.99 5.51 1.42
C ARG A 34 10.27 4.77 0.31
N LYS A 35 10.95 3.83 -0.38
CA LYS A 35 10.34 3.03 -1.45
C LYS A 35 9.15 2.20 -0.96
N ALA A 36 9.26 1.60 0.22
CA ALA A 36 8.17 0.81 0.80
C ALA A 36 6.96 1.71 1.11
N ALA A 37 7.17 2.88 1.71
CA ALA A 37 6.10 3.84 1.99
C ALA A 37 5.42 4.36 0.71
N GLU A 38 6.18 4.61 -0.36
CA GLU A 38 5.64 5.05 -1.66
C GLU A 38 4.90 3.94 -2.44
N SER A 39 5.21 2.68 -2.14
CA SER A 39 4.64 1.51 -2.85
C SER A 39 3.49 0.86 -2.08
N PHE A 40 3.34 1.17 -0.79
CA PHE A 40 2.21 0.71 0.00
C PHE A 40 0.97 1.53 -0.38
N VAL A 41 -0.05 0.86 -0.92
CA VAL A 41 -1.36 1.48 -1.13
C VAL A 41 -2.03 1.55 0.24
N PHE A 42 -1.83 2.66 0.93
CA PHE A 42 -2.64 2.96 2.10
C PHE A 42 -4.07 3.18 1.64
N HIS A 43 -5.01 2.53 2.32
CA HIS A 43 -6.39 2.95 2.29
C HIS A 43 -6.42 4.41 2.72
N GLY A 44 -6.80 5.29 1.80
CA GLY A 44 -7.02 6.69 2.09
C GLY A 44 -8.45 6.87 2.63
N PRO A 45 -8.80 8.08 3.11
CA PRO A 45 -10.12 8.37 3.66
C PRO A 45 -11.28 8.17 2.67
N LYS A 46 -10.96 7.93 1.39
CA LYS A 46 -11.93 7.69 0.31
C LYS A 46 -11.94 6.25 -0.21
N TYR A 47 -11.03 5.37 0.22
CA TYR A 47 -10.95 4.00 -0.28
C TYR A 47 -10.58 3.01 0.82
N HIS A 48 -11.59 2.34 1.36
CA HIS A 48 -11.44 1.31 2.39
C HIS A 48 -11.45 -0.13 1.84
N GLY A 49 -11.74 -0.33 0.55
CA GLY A 49 -11.91 -1.66 -0.07
C GLY A 49 -13.14 -2.44 0.42
N VAL A 50 -13.72 -2.06 1.57
CA VAL A 50 -14.96 -2.53 2.19
C VAL A 50 -15.71 -1.35 2.78
N THR A 51 -17.01 -1.46 2.97
CA THR A 51 -17.86 -0.46 3.63
C THR A 51 -18.10 -0.81 5.10
N GLN A 52 -18.58 0.15 5.89
CA GLN A 52 -19.01 -0.13 7.26
C GLN A 52 -20.13 -1.19 7.30
N ASP A 53 -21.01 -1.19 6.30
CA ASP A 53 -22.14 -2.12 6.24
C ASP A 53 -21.66 -3.57 5.98
N ASP A 54 -20.56 -3.75 5.24
CA ASP A 54 -19.97 -5.07 4.98
C ASP A 54 -19.42 -5.74 6.27
N ILE A 55 -19.02 -4.95 7.27
CA ILE A 55 -18.49 -5.45 8.54
C ILE A 55 -19.49 -5.33 9.72
N GLY A 56 -20.66 -4.72 9.48
CA GLY A 56 -21.70 -4.48 10.49
C GLY A 56 -21.38 -3.38 11.51
N HIS A 57 -22.35 -3.08 12.38
CA HIS A 57 -22.29 -1.98 13.36
C HIS A 57 -22.36 -2.45 14.83
N ALA A 58 -22.57 -3.75 15.07
CA ALA A 58 -22.83 -4.30 16.40
C ALA A 58 -21.61 -4.34 17.33
N HIS A 59 -20.39 -4.22 16.79
CA HIS A 59 -19.13 -4.38 17.51
C HIS A 59 -18.56 -3.07 18.08
N GLY A 60 -19.28 -1.94 17.95
CA GLY A 60 -18.89 -0.66 18.56
C GLY A 60 -17.66 0.02 17.95
N HIS A 61 -17.05 -0.58 16.92
CA HIS A 61 -15.90 -0.04 16.21
C HIS A 61 -16.31 0.53 14.84
N ARG A 62 -15.75 1.69 14.48
CA ARG A 62 -15.93 2.26 13.14
C ARG A 62 -14.78 1.84 12.24
N LEU A 63 -15.11 1.52 11.00
CA LEU A 63 -14.17 1.33 9.91
C LEU A 63 -13.30 2.58 9.78
N GLN A 64 -11.99 2.38 9.76
CA GLN A 64 -10.99 3.44 9.82
C GLN A 64 -9.93 3.17 8.75
N ASP A 65 -9.60 4.16 7.94
CA ASP A 65 -8.52 4.04 6.96
C ASP A 65 -7.15 4.29 7.60
N THR A 66 -6.10 3.72 7.01
CA THR A 66 -4.73 3.80 7.55
C THR A 66 -4.21 5.24 7.57
N ALA A 67 -4.54 6.06 6.56
CA ALA A 67 -4.05 7.44 6.48
C ALA A 67 -4.64 8.32 7.60
N SER A 68 -5.95 8.21 7.87
CA SER A 68 -6.61 8.93 8.96
C SER A 68 -6.18 8.43 10.33
N PHE A 69 -5.93 7.12 10.49
CA PHE A 69 -5.40 6.55 11.73
C PHE A 69 -4.00 7.11 12.08
N ALA A 70 -3.12 7.23 11.08
CA ALA A 70 -1.74 7.66 11.25
C ALA A 70 -1.56 9.17 11.49
N ARG A 71 -2.62 9.98 11.38
CA ARG A 71 -2.58 11.46 11.42
C ARG A 71 -2.46 12.08 12.82
N LYS A 72 -1.99 11.33 13.82
CA LYS A 72 -1.84 11.83 15.20
C LYS A 72 -0.61 12.72 15.36
#